data_AF-A0A7X6Q767-F1
#
_entry.id   AF-A0A7X6Q767-F1
#
_cell.length_a   1.000
_cell.length_b   1.000
_cell.length_c   1.000
_cell.angle_alpha   90.00
_cell.angle_beta   90.00
_cell.angle_gamma   90.00
#
_symmetry.space_group_name_H-M   'P 1'
#
loop_
_entity.id
_entity.type
_entity.pdbx_description
1 polymer ?
#
loop_
_entity_poly.entity_id
_entity_poly.type
_entity_poly.pdbx_seq_one_letter_code
_entity_poly.pdbx_strand_id
1 'polypeptide(L)'
;VGISPVSSTLSLEAVLTPIAVAEVNLGGTVGIGWDLTEGLKGLNYVSGGTTPYVETSESVEGVYLKGRGGVALQFDTAALFSSEWASVFARVYQEMNYQSYTNAEEGSAWNFEMGGYRGNGFSYHAEYVVGYNMPIFLDKVALMVETDINNIFKDPLKSELLLTLSPILNFRVLDGLNITALAQFTNKAKEFVLSGTEMSENRIHTGPFRFSKAVAMVTYSF
;
A
#
# COMPACT_ATOMS: atom_id res chain seq x y z
N VAL A 1 15.63 0.57 -8.25
CA VAL A 1 15.36 -0.56 -9.17
C VAL A 1 14.94 -1.73 -8.31
N GLY A 2 13.77 -2.30 -8.56
CA GLY A 2 13.27 -3.51 -7.91
C GLY A 2 13.30 -4.67 -8.89
N ILE A 3 13.76 -5.83 -8.45
CA ILE A 3 13.70 -7.07 -9.21
C ILE A 3 13.00 -8.09 -8.34
N SER A 4 11.97 -8.72 -8.87
CA SER A 4 11.28 -9.85 -8.26
C SER A 4 11.37 -11.07 -9.19
N PRO A 5 10.98 -12.27 -8.74
CA PRO A 5 10.96 -13.45 -9.60
C PRO A 5 10.05 -13.34 -10.83
N VAL A 6 9.08 -12.42 -10.82
CA VAL A 6 8.05 -12.27 -11.87
C VAL A 6 8.00 -10.86 -12.47
N SER A 7 8.92 -9.97 -12.09
CA SER A 7 8.87 -8.57 -12.54
C SER A 7 10.18 -7.82 -12.37
N SER A 8 10.30 -6.74 -13.13
CA SER A 8 11.33 -5.72 -12.95
C SER A 8 10.69 -4.35 -12.93
N THR A 9 11.08 -3.51 -11.98
CA THR A 9 10.55 -2.16 -11.78
C THR A 9 11.65 -1.13 -11.65
N LEU A 10 11.44 0.02 -12.28
CA LEU A 10 12.23 1.23 -12.10
C LEU A 10 11.33 2.27 -11.42
N SER A 11 11.72 2.67 -10.21
CA SER A 11 11.03 3.71 -9.44
C SER A 11 11.95 4.90 -9.24
N LEU A 12 11.40 6.10 -9.44
CA LEU A 12 12.03 7.39 -9.13
C LEU A 12 11.16 8.10 -8.11
N GLU A 13 11.79 8.66 -7.08
CA GLU A 13 11.09 9.32 -5.98
C GLU A 13 11.79 10.63 -5.65
N ALA A 14 10.99 11.65 -5.35
CA ALA A 14 11.44 12.95 -4.90
C ALA A 14 10.68 13.29 -3.62
N VAL A 15 11.42 13.58 -2.55
CA VAL A 15 10.89 13.98 -1.25
C VAL A 15 11.32 15.41 -0.98
N LEU A 16 10.35 16.27 -0.72
CA LEU A 16 10.57 17.69 -0.41
C LEU A 16 9.99 17.98 0.97
N THR A 17 10.81 18.52 1.87
CA THR A 17 10.38 18.91 3.23
C THR A 17 10.40 20.43 3.35
N PRO A 18 9.37 21.15 2.84
CA PRO A 18 9.37 22.62 2.80
C PRO A 18 9.42 23.25 4.20
N ILE A 19 8.89 22.57 5.21
CA ILE A 19 8.95 22.93 6.63
C ILE A 19 9.11 21.65 7.46
N ALA A 20 9.63 21.76 8.69
CA ALA A 20 9.91 20.60 9.55
C ALA A 20 8.67 19.73 9.88
N VAL A 21 7.46 20.26 9.67
CA VAL A 21 6.18 19.58 9.94
C VAL A 21 5.49 19.07 8.67
N ALA A 22 6.06 19.28 7.48
CA ALA A 22 5.44 18.89 6.22
C ALA A 22 6.41 18.23 5.25
N GLU A 23 5.95 17.18 4.59
CA GLU A 23 6.67 16.46 3.56
C GLU A 23 5.79 16.33 2.32
N VAL A 24 6.36 16.54 1.14
CA VAL A 24 5.71 16.33 -0.15
C VAL A 24 6.47 15.24 -0.87
N ASN A 25 5.75 14.19 -1.27
CA ASN A 25 6.29 13.03 -1.94
C ASN A 25 5.77 13.00 -3.37
N LEU A 26 6.67 12.87 -4.34
CA LEU A 26 6.35 12.62 -5.74
C LEU A 26 7.09 11.36 -6.17
N GLY A 27 6.42 10.49 -6.91
CA GLY A 27 7.03 9.26 -7.38
C GLY A 27 6.49 8.79 -8.71
N GLY A 28 7.35 8.17 -9.50
CA GLY A 28 7.02 7.48 -10.73
C GLY A 28 7.57 6.07 -10.68
N THR A 29 6.81 5.09 -11.15
CA THR A 29 7.26 3.71 -11.31
C THR A 29 6.87 3.21 -12.69
N VAL A 30 7.81 2.55 -13.34
CA VAL A 30 7.63 1.84 -14.60
C VAL A 30 8.03 0.39 -14.37
N GLY A 31 7.23 -0.56 -14.83
CA GLY A 31 7.49 -1.98 -14.60
C GLY A 31 7.10 -2.85 -15.79
N ILE A 32 7.75 -4.01 -15.87
CA ILE A 32 7.36 -5.11 -16.74
C ILE A 32 7.23 -6.38 -15.88
N GLY A 33 6.32 -7.26 -16.27
CA GLY A 33 6.09 -8.55 -15.59
C GLY A 33 6.30 -9.70 -16.56
N TRP A 34 6.79 -10.83 -16.05
CA TRP A 34 6.86 -12.09 -16.78
C TRP A 34 6.39 -13.25 -15.91
N ASP A 35 6.02 -14.34 -16.55
CA ASP A 35 5.54 -15.52 -15.84
C ASP A 35 6.69 -16.46 -15.53
N LEU A 36 6.74 -16.93 -14.27
CA LEU A 36 7.67 -17.95 -13.84
C LEU A 36 7.03 -19.33 -13.85
N THR A 37 5.77 -19.43 -13.43
CA THR A 37 4.96 -20.66 -13.44
C THR A 37 3.48 -20.30 -13.66
N GLU A 38 2.62 -21.29 -13.86
CA GLU A 38 1.17 -21.08 -13.98
C GLU A 38 0.54 -20.36 -12.77
N GLY A 39 1.14 -20.49 -11.58
CA GLY A 39 0.69 -19.84 -10.34
C GLY A 39 1.49 -18.59 -9.94
N LEU A 40 2.61 -18.32 -10.61
CA LEU A 40 3.48 -17.17 -10.36
C LEU A 40 3.58 -16.35 -11.63
N LYS A 41 2.57 -15.49 -11.80
CA LYS A 41 2.45 -14.64 -12.96
C LYS A 41 2.82 -13.20 -12.64
N GLY A 42 3.53 -12.57 -13.56
CA GLY A 42 4.01 -11.20 -13.41
C GLY A 42 2.96 -10.17 -13.77
N LEU A 43 2.24 -10.43 -14.87
CA LEU A 43 1.19 -9.54 -15.36
C LEU A 43 0.08 -10.36 -16.03
N ASN A 44 -1.13 -10.23 -15.49
CA ASN A 44 -2.33 -10.85 -16.05
C ASN A 44 -3.33 -9.80 -16.47
N TYR A 45 -4.16 -10.17 -17.43
CA TYR A 45 -5.21 -9.34 -18.00
C TYR A 45 -6.52 -10.11 -18.11
N VAL A 46 -7.62 -9.38 -17.95
CA VAL A 46 -9.00 -9.86 -18.14
C VAL A 46 -9.74 -8.80 -18.95
N SER A 47 -10.16 -9.16 -20.17
CA SER A 47 -10.86 -8.26 -21.10
C SER A 47 -12.27 -7.90 -20.62
N GLY A 48 -12.62 -6.61 -20.61
CA GLY A 48 -13.91 -6.09 -20.15
C GLY A 48 -15.11 -6.27 -21.09
N GLY A 49 -14.96 -6.99 -22.21
CA GLY A 49 -15.98 -7.05 -23.27
C GLY A 49 -16.32 -8.42 -23.83
N THR A 50 -15.72 -9.50 -23.32
CA THR A 50 -15.95 -10.87 -23.82
C THR A 50 -16.46 -11.77 -22.70
N THR A 51 -17.61 -12.42 -22.94
CA THR A 51 -18.15 -13.44 -22.04
C THR A 51 -18.00 -14.83 -22.69
N PRO A 52 -17.45 -15.83 -21.97
CA PRO A 52 -16.90 -15.77 -20.62
C PRO A 52 -15.62 -14.94 -20.56
N TYR A 53 -15.40 -14.29 -19.43
CA TYR A 53 -14.14 -13.58 -19.16
C TYR A 53 -12.99 -14.58 -19.09
N VAL A 54 -11.96 -14.36 -19.91
CA VAL A 54 -10.76 -15.23 -19.97
C VAL A 54 -9.58 -14.45 -19.40
N GLU A 55 -8.94 -15.01 -18.37
CA GLU A 55 -7.65 -14.51 -17.88
C GLU A 55 -6.56 -14.89 -18.87
N THR A 56 -5.85 -13.89 -19.38
CA THR A 56 -4.68 -14.06 -20.24
C THR A 56 -3.43 -13.61 -19.52
N SER A 57 -2.34 -14.35 -19.72
CA SER A 57 -1.01 -13.87 -19.35
C SER A 57 -0.58 -12.83 -20.38
N GLU A 58 -0.01 -11.74 -19.89
CA GLU A 58 0.55 -10.66 -20.71
C GLU A 58 2.05 -10.49 -20.37
N SER A 59 2.74 -11.62 -20.26
CA SER A 59 4.17 -11.67 -19.94
C SER A 59 4.99 -10.89 -20.96
N VAL A 60 5.56 -9.75 -20.52
CA VAL A 60 6.38 -8.82 -21.32
C VAL A 60 5.62 -8.16 -22.49
N GLU A 61 4.28 -8.24 -22.53
CA GLU A 61 3.50 -7.71 -23.65
C GLU A 61 3.21 -6.21 -23.53
N GLY A 62 3.34 -5.64 -22.33
CA GLY A 62 3.12 -4.22 -22.09
C GLY A 62 3.85 -3.70 -20.85
N VAL A 63 3.54 -2.47 -20.47
CA VAL A 63 4.23 -1.75 -19.40
C VAL A 63 3.25 -1.34 -18.31
N TYR A 64 3.61 -1.63 -17.06
CA TYR A 64 2.97 -1.09 -15.86
C TYR A 64 3.52 0.31 -15.58
N LEU A 65 2.62 1.27 -15.35
CA LEU A 65 2.95 2.64 -14.99
C LEU A 65 2.24 3.02 -13.70
N LYS A 66 2.95 3.70 -12.80
CA LYS A 66 2.38 4.32 -11.61
C LYS A 66 2.98 5.69 -11.38
N GLY A 67 2.16 6.73 -11.39
CA GLY A 67 2.51 8.06 -10.89
C GLY A 67 1.86 8.29 -9.53
N ARG A 68 2.57 8.88 -8.57
CA ARG A 68 2.04 9.19 -7.24
C ARG A 68 2.46 10.57 -6.77
N GLY A 69 1.56 11.22 -6.04
CA GLY A 69 1.80 12.45 -5.32
C GLY A 69 1.14 12.38 -3.96
N GLY A 70 1.87 12.74 -2.91
CA GLY A 70 1.37 12.72 -1.55
C GLY A 70 1.94 13.82 -0.67
N VAL A 71 1.25 14.09 0.43
CA VAL A 71 1.63 15.08 1.42
C VAL A 71 1.52 14.45 2.80
N ALA A 72 2.56 14.60 3.61
CA ALA A 72 2.55 14.25 5.02
C ALA A 72 2.59 15.51 5.89
N LEU A 73 1.83 15.50 6.98
CA LEU A 73 1.91 16.48 8.05
C LEU A 73 2.22 15.75 9.35
N GLN A 74 3.12 16.32 10.15
CA GLN A 74 3.54 15.74 11.43
C GLN A 74 3.55 16.78 12.55
N PHE A 75 3.20 16.33 13.75
CA PHE A 75 3.15 17.15 14.94
C PHE A 75 3.57 16.35 16.17
N ASP A 76 4.28 16.99 17.10
CA ASP A 76 4.67 16.42 18.39
C ASP A 76 4.51 17.48 19.49
N THR A 77 3.76 17.16 20.54
CA THR A 77 3.52 18.07 21.66
C THR A 77 4.79 18.37 22.48
N ALA A 78 5.84 17.55 22.38
CA ALA A 78 7.13 17.83 23.02
C ALA A 78 7.79 19.10 22.48
N ALA A 79 7.40 19.57 21.29
CA ALA A 79 7.83 20.86 20.75
C ALA A 79 7.20 22.06 21.51
N LEU A 80 6.10 21.84 22.25
CA LEU A 80 5.38 22.87 23.00
C LEU A 80 5.67 22.83 24.50
N PHE A 81 6.01 21.66 25.05
CA PHE A 81 6.17 21.45 26.48
C PHE A 81 7.51 20.81 26.82
N SER A 82 8.22 21.36 27.81
CA SER A 82 9.56 20.91 28.24
C SER A 82 9.58 19.61 29.08
N SER A 83 8.55 18.76 28.98
CA SER A 83 8.46 17.52 29.75
C SER A 83 8.73 16.30 28.88
N GLU A 84 9.54 15.37 29.38
CA GLU A 84 9.83 14.10 28.71
C GLU A 84 8.58 13.21 28.53
N TRP A 85 7.54 13.42 29.33
CA TRP A 85 6.25 12.74 29.21
C TRP A 85 5.25 13.50 28.33
N ALA A 86 5.61 14.65 27.76
CA ALA A 86 4.69 15.46 26.98
C ALA A 86 4.80 15.19 25.47
N SER A 87 5.25 14.01 25.05
CA SER A 87 5.42 13.67 23.63
C SER A 87 4.27 12.79 23.12
N VAL A 88 3.16 13.43 22.77
CA VAL A 88 2.12 12.85 21.92
C VAL A 88 2.41 13.30 20.50
N PHE A 89 2.59 12.36 19.59
CA PHE A 89 2.84 12.65 18.19
C PHE A 89 1.70 12.17 17.31
N ALA A 90 1.50 12.90 16.22
CA ALA A 90 0.57 12.54 15.16
C ALA A 90 1.24 12.76 13.81
N ARG A 91 0.97 11.85 12.88
CA ARG A 91 1.33 12.00 11.46
C ARG A 91 0.12 11.66 10.61
N VAL A 92 -0.16 12.49 9.62
CA VAL A 92 -1.18 12.23 8.60
C VAL A 92 -0.50 12.28 7.25
N TYR A 93 -0.70 11.24 6.45
CA TYR A 93 -0.21 11.17 5.08
C TYR A 93 -1.38 10.91 4.13
N GLN A 94 -1.44 11.67 3.05
CA GLN A 94 -2.47 11.58 2.02
C GLN A 94 -1.78 11.43 0.67
N GLU A 95 -2.11 10.37 -0.07
CA GLU A 95 -1.53 10.07 -1.38
C GLU A 95 -2.64 9.86 -2.41
N MET A 96 -2.46 10.48 -3.56
CA MET A 96 -3.18 10.11 -4.77
C MET A 96 -2.19 9.53 -5.76
N ASN A 97 -2.54 8.39 -6.35
CA ASN A 97 -1.75 7.78 -7.40
C ASN A 97 -2.61 7.45 -8.61
N TYR A 98 -2.01 7.46 -9.79
CA TYR A 98 -2.59 6.94 -11.01
C TYR A 98 -1.81 5.70 -11.42
N GLN A 99 -2.51 4.60 -11.66
CA GLN A 99 -1.93 3.35 -12.12
C GLN A 99 -2.52 2.99 -13.47
N SER A 100 -1.67 2.51 -14.38
CA SER A 100 -2.12 1.97 -15.66
C SER A 100 -1.26 0.81 -16.15
N TYR A 101 -1.88 -0.01 -16.97
CA TYR A 101 -1.22 -0.97 -17.83
C TYR A 101 -1.47 -0.58 -19.28
N THR A 102 -0.43 -0.54 -20.11
CA THR A 102 -0.51 0.03 -21.47
C THR A 102 -1.41 -0.76 -22.43
N ASN A 103 -1.53 -2.08 -22.25
CA ASN A 103 -2.41 -2.91 -23.10
C ASN A 103 -3.82 -3.06 -22.50
N ALA A 104 -4.09 -2.42 -21.35
CA ALA A 104 -5.43 -2.50 -20.77
C ALA A 104 -6.41 -1.60 -21.51
N GLU A 105 -7.42 -2.22 -22.12
CA GLU A 105 -8.58 -1.52 -22.69
C GLU A 105 -9.50 -0.97 -21.59
N GLU A 106 -10.44 -0.11 -21.98
CA GLU A 106 -11.45 0.40 -21.06
C GLU A 106 -12.37 -0.72 -20.54
N GLY A 107 -12.63 -0.73 -19.24
CA GLY A 107 -13.44 -1.76 -18.59
C GLY A 107 -12.69 -3.05 -18.26
N SER A 108 -11.48 -3.23 -18.80
CA SER A 108 -10.64 -4.39 -18.51
C SER A 108 -9.92 -4.27 -17.16
N ALA A 109 -9.57 -5.42 -16.58
CA ALA A 109 -8.83 -5.52 -15.34
C ALA A 109 -7.47 -6.18 -15.58
N TRP A 110 -6.46 -5.77 -14.84
CA TRP A 110 -5.12 -6.34 -14.88
C TRP A 110 -4.57 -6.54 -13.48
N ASN A 111 -3.67 -7.50 -13.32
CA ASN A 111 -3.06 -7.83 -12.05
C ASN A 111 -1.54 -7.88 -12.22
N PHE A 112 -0.84 -6.96 -11.57
CA PHE A 112 0.62 -6.90 -11.58
C PHE A 112 1.17 -7.50 -10.28
N GLU A 113 2.18 -8.36 -10.38
CA GLU A 113 2.86 -9.04 -9.25
C GLU A 113 1.91 -9.74 -8.26
N MET A 114 0.78 -10.26 -8.75
CA MET A 114 -0.25 -10.90 -7.91
C MET A 114 -0.80 -9.96 -6.79
N GLY A 115 -0.74 -8.65 -7.04
CA GLY A 115 -1.22 -7.59 -6.15
C GLY A 115 -2.74 -7.52 -6.00
N GLY A 116 -3.48 -8.19 -6.88
CA GLY A 116 -4.93 -8.14 -7.04
C GLY A 116 -5.31 -7.33 -8.27
N TYR A 117 -6.44 -7.68 -8.90
CA TYR A 117 -6.90 -7.03 -10.13
C TYR A 117 -7.28 -5.55 -9.90
N ARG A 118 -6.88 -4.71 -10.84
CA ARG A 118 -7.10 -3.27 -10.89
C ARG A 118 -7.43 -2.87 -12.32
N GLY A 119 -8.08 -1.72 -12.48
CA GLY A 119 -8.19 -1.06 -13.79
C GLY A 119 -7.29 0.16 -13.88
N ASN A 120 -7.14 0.71 -15.08
CA ASN A 120 -6.45 1.98 -15.28
C ASN A 120 -7.22 3.12 -14.60
N GLY A 121 -6.64 3.78 -13.60
CA GLY A 121 -7.34 4.81 -12.85
C GLY A 121 -6.58 5.40 -11.66
N PHE A 122 -7.21 6.39 -11.04
CA PHE A 122 -6.73 7.02 -9.81
C PHE A 122 -7.10 6.18 -8.60
N SER A 123 -6.16 6.03 -7.68
CA SER A 123 -6.37 5.44 -6.35
C SER A 123 -5.98 6.45 -5.28
N TYR A 124 -6.63 6.34 -4.14
CA TYR A 124 -6.41 7.17 -2.98
C TYR A 124 -5.95 6.31 -1.81
N HIS A 125 -4.91 6.78 -1.13
CA HIS A 125 -4.38 6.16 0.07
C HIS A 125 -4.23 7.23 1.15
N ALA A 126 -4.68 6.93 2.36
CA ALA A 126 -4.46 7.77 3.52
C ALA A 126 -3.91 6.95 4.68
N GLU A 127 -2.97 7.53 5.42
CA GLU A 127 -2.37 6.95 6.60
C GLU A 127 -2.46 7.96 7.75
N TYR A 128 -2.91 7.48 8.90
CA TYR A 128 -3.02 8.25 10.14
C TYR A 128 -2.28 7.50 11.23
N VAL A 129 -1.25 8.11 11.80
CA VAL A 129 -0.51 7.58 12.94
C VAL A 129 -0.74 8.52 14.11
N VAL A 130 -1.17 7.97 15.24
CA VAL A 130 -1.15 8.68 16.52
C VAL A 130 -0.43 7.83 17.54
N GLY A 131 0.43 8.45 18.34
CA GLY A 131 1.21 7.72 19.31
C GLY A 131 1.75 8.58 20.42
N TYR A 132 2.41 7.89 21.33
CA TYR A 132 2.99 8.44 22.52
C TYR A 132 4.42 7.94 22.66
N ASN A 133 5.37 8.86 22.82
CA ASN A 133 6.74 8.53 23.17
C ASN A 133 6.88 8.56 24.70
N MET A 134 7.45 7.49 25.25
CA MET A 134 7.65 7.33 26.69
C MET A 134 9.14 7.34 27.03
N PRO A 135 9.53 7.87 28.20
CA PRO A 135 10.93 7.87 28.66
C PRO A 135 11.30 6.57 29.40
N ILE A 136 10.80 5.42 28.94
CA ILE A 136 11.08 4.09 29.52
C ILE A 136 11.48 3.11 28.42
N PHE A 137 11.80 1.86 28.79
CA PHE A 137 12.24 0.83 27.84
C PHE A 137 11.26 0.62 26.65
N LEU A 138 9.95 0.65 26.92
CA LEU A 138 8.94 0.78 25.87
C LEU A 138 8.84 2.26 25.55
N ASP A 139 9.55 2.73 24.53
CA ASP A 139 9.72 4.15 24.28
C ASP A 139 8.72 4.72 23.26
N LYS A 140 7.95 3.85 22.58
CA LYS A 140 6.86 4.28 21.69
C LYS A 140 5.69 3.30 21.72
N VAL A 141 4.49 3.84 21.82
CA VAL A 141 3.23 3.14 21.52
C VAL A 141 2.47 3.97 20.51
N ALA A 142 2.05 3.39 19.41
CA ALA A 142 1.26 4.08 18.40
C ALA A 142 0.18 3.17 17.81
N LEU A 143 -0.84 3.81 17.25
CA LEU A 143 -1.82 3.18 16.39
C LEU A 143 -1.74 3.84 15.03
N MET A 144 -1.58 3.01 14.00
CA MET A 144 -1.66 3.43 12.61
C MET A 144 -2.95 2.92 12.00
N VAL A 145 -3.62 3.79 11.24
CA VAL A 145 -4.83 3.49 10.46
C VAL A 145 -4.54 3.86 9.02
N GLU A 146 -4.65 2.89 8.12
CA GLU A 146 -4.53 3.11 6.68
C GLU A 146 -5.90 2.90 6.03
N THR A 147 -6.23 3.77 5.08
CA THR A 147 -7.41 3.64 4.23
C THR A 147 -7.02 3.67 2.77
N ASP A 148 -7.54 2.73 1.98
CA ASP A 148 -7.31 2.68 0.53
C ASP A 148 -8.64 2.63 -0.23
N ILE A 149 -8.69 3.36 -1.34
CA ILE A 149 -9.74 3.22 -2.36
C ILE A 149 -9.06 3.18 -3.72
N ASN A 150 -9.24 2.09 -4.45
CA ASN A 150 -8.73 1.96 -5.82
C ASN A 150 -9.77 2.49 -6.81
N ASN A 151 -9.31 3.02 -7.94
CA ASN A 151 -10.15 3.46 -9.06
C ASN A 151 -11.28 4.43 -8.65
N ILE A 152 -10.96 5.43 -7.83
CA ILE A 152 -11.89 6.34 -7.15
C ILE A 152 -12.89 7.07 -8.06
N PHE A 153 -12.56 7.25 -9.34
CA PHE A 153 -13.39 7.93 -10.34
C PHE A 153 -14.02 7.02 -11.39
N LYS A 154 -13.84 5.68 -11.32
CA LYS A 154 -14.35 4.72 -12.32
C LYS A 154 -15.25 3.66 -11.70
N ASP A 155 -16.55 3.79 -11.94
CA ASP A 155 -17.60 3.11 -11.17
C ASP A 155 -18.03 1.69 -11.60
N PRO A 156 -17.22 0.90 -12.33
CA PRO A 156 -17.31 -0.55 -12.16
C PRO A 156 -16.04 -1.19 -11.58
N LEU A 157 -14.95 -0.44 -11.42
CA LEU A 157 -13.66 -0.97 -10.91
C LEU A 157 -13.22 -0.33 -9.60
N LYS A 158 -13.96 0.66 -9.11
CA LYS A 158 -13.73 1.32 -7.82
C LYS A 158 -13.76 0.31 -6.68
N SER A 159 -12.72 0.21 -5.85
CA SER A 159 -12.82 -0.67 -4.68
C SER A 159 -13.69 -0.04 -3.61
N GLU A 160 -14.25 -0.88 -2.74
CA GLU A 160 -14.77 -0.43 -1.45
C GLU A 160 -13.63 0.15 -0.58
N LEU A 161 -13.99 0.81 0.52
CA LEU A 161 -13.04 1.36 1.48
C LEU A 161 -12.29 0.23 2.20
N LEU A 162 -11.03 0.07 1.87
CA LEU A 162 -10.15 -0.88 2.55
C LEU A 162 -9.55 -0.18 3.76
N LEU A 163 -9.59 -0.85 4.91
CA LEU A 163 -9.12 -0.37 6.18
C LEU A 163 -8.07 -1.33 6.73
N THR A 164 -6.96 -0.78 7.17
CA THR A 164 -5.92 -1.51 7.89
C THR A 164 -5.64 -0.80 9.22
N LEU A 165 -5.63 -1.56 10.31
CA LEU A 165 -5.25 -1.09 11.64
C LEU A 165 -3.96 -1.78 12.07
N SER A 166 -3.02 -0.99 12.55
CA SER A 166 -1.68 -1.45 12.89
C SER A 166 -1.22 -0.84 14.22
N PRO A 167 -1.39 -1.52 15.37
CA PRO A 167 -0.69 -1.16 16.59
C PRO A 167 0.82 -1.34 16.43
N ILE A 168 1.57 -0.37 16.97
CA ILE A 168 3.02 -0.28 16.89
C ILE A 168 3.58 -0.11 18.30
N LEU A 169 4.59 -0.91 18.62
CA LEU A 169 5.36 -0.83 19.85
C LEU A 169 6.84 -0.68 19.49
N ASN A 170 7.55 0.25 20.12
CA ASN A 170 9.01 0.31 20.02
C ASN A 170 9.64 0.11 21.39
N PHE A 171 10.63 -0.76 21.44
CA PHE A 171 11.40 -1.08 22.64
C PHE A 171 12.84 -0.62 22.44
N ARG A 172 13.30 0.28 23.29
CA ARG A 172 14.69 0.65 23.45
C ARG A 172 15.35 -0.33 24.40
N VAL A 173 16.07 -1.29 23.85
CA VAL A 173 16.66 -2.40 24.61
C VAL A 173 18.00 -1.98 25.22
N LEU A 174 18.84 -1.35 24.41
CA LEU A 174 20.15 -0.80 24.78
C LEU A 174 20.35 0.51 24.03
N ASP A 175 21.36 1.28 24.43
CA ASP A 175 21.77 2.44 23.65
C ASP A 175 22.14 2.02 22.22
N GLY A 176 21.48 2.64 21.25
CA GLY A 176 21.61 2.32 19.84
C GLY A 176 20.80 1.10 19.37
N LEU A 177 20.24 0.24 20.24
CA LEU A 177 19.46 -0.94 19.85
C LEU A 177 17.97 -0.78 20.12
N ASN A 178 17.19 -0.69 19.04
CA ASN A 178 15.73 -0.60 19.07
C ASN A 178 15.08 -1.82 18.42
N ILE A 179 13.98 -2.28 19.00
CA ILE A 179 13.11 -3.29 18.41
C ILE A 179 11.73 -2.68 18.20
N THR A 180 11.31 -2.53 16.94
CA THR A 180 9.96 -2.09 16.60
C THR A 180 9.11 -3.31 16.23
N ALA A 181 8.00 -3.50 16.92
CA ALA A 181 7.00 -4.51 16.61
C ALA A 181 5.72 -3.85 16.07
N LEU A 182 5.19 -4.40 14.99
CA LEU A 182 3.94 -3.99 14.37
C LEU A 182 3.08 -5.23 14.13
N ALA A 183 1.81 -5.18 14.54
CA ALA A 183 0.82 -6.18 14.14
C ALA A 183 -0.19 -5.50 13.22
N GLN A 184 -0.55 -6.13 12.10
CA GLN A 184 -1.44 -5.57 11.11
C GLN A 184 -2.72 -6.39 11.04
N PHE A 185 -3.85 -5.69 11.06
CA PHE A 185 -5.17 -6.23 10.85
C PHE A 185 -5.83 -5.49 9.70
N THR A 186 -6.51 -6.19 8.81
CA THR A 186 -7.09 -5.59 7.61
C THR A 186 -8.44 -6.20 7.28
N ASN A 187 -9.35 -5.41 6.71
CA ASN A 187 -10.55 -5.91 6.06
C ASN A 187 -10.30 -6.27 4.59
N LYS A 188 -9.08 -6.10 4.06
CA LYS A 188 -8.77 -6.39 2.66
C LYS A 188 -8.88 -7.90 2.41
N ALA A 189 -9.87 -8.28 1.61
CA ALA A 189 -9.98 -9.64 1.10
C ALA A 189 -9.38 -9.72 -0.31
N LYS A 190 -8.66 -10.81 -0.56
CA LYS A 190 -8.30 -11.25 -1.91
C LYS A 190 -9.06 -12.54 -2.13
N GLU A 191 -10.22 -12.47 -2.77
CA GLU A 191 -10.95 -13.67 -3.16
C GLU A 191 -11.10 -13.67 -4.68
N PHE A 192 -10.72 -14.80 -5.27
CA PHE A 192 -11.00 -15.13 -6.65
C PHE A 192 -12.07 -16.23 -6.59
N VAL A 193 -13.33 -15.90 -6.88
CA VAL A 193 -14.39 -16.90 -6.94
C VAL A 193 -14.70 -17.17 -8.41
N LEU A 194 -14.31 -18.34 -8.90
CA LEU A 194 -14.80 -18.90 -10.15
C LEU A 194 -16.20 -19.50 -9.88
N SER A 195 -17.22 -18.64 -9.91
CA SER A 195 -18.61 -19.10 -10.00
C SER A 195 -18.96 -19.28 -11.48
N GLY A 196 -19.33 -20.50 -11.88
CA GLY A 196 -19.79 -20.77 -13.24
C GLY A 196 -20.97 -19.88 -13.61
N THR A 197 -20.94 -19.36 -14.84
CA THR A 197 -21.97 -18.56 -15.54
C THR A 197 -22.25 -17.12 -15.11
N GLU A 198 -21.76 -16.66 -13.97
CA GLU A 198 -21.69 -15.22 -13.65
C GLU A 198 -20.39 -14.98 -12.88
N MET A 199 -19.55 -14.08 -13.38
CA MET A 199 -18.34 -13.71 -12.66
C MET A 199 -18.74 -13.15 -11.29
N SER A 200 -18.31 -13.82 -10.23
CA SER A 200 -18.00 -13.12 -9.00
C SER A 200 -16.85 -12.16 -9.31
N GLU A 201 -17.09 -10.90 -8.97
CA GLU A 201 -16.19 -9.79 -9.15
C GLU A 201 -14.81 -10.12 -8.57
N ASN A 202 -13.80 -10.20 -9.42
CA ASN A 202 -12.42 -10.44 -9.02
C ASN A 202 -11.75 -9.15 -8.50
N ARG A 203 -12.51 -8.29 -7.80
CA ARG A 203 -12.07 -6.97 -7.32
C ARG A 203 -11.42 -7.13 -5.95
N ILE A 204 -10.64 -6.14 -5.55
CA ILE A 204 -10.23 -6.01 -4.15
C ILE A 204 -11.48 -5.60 -3.36
N HIS A 205 -11.95 -6.48 -2.49
CA HIS A 205 -13.19 -6.30 -1.73
C HIS A 205 -12.94 -6.15 -0.24
N THR A 206 -13.92 -5.62 0.48
CA THR A 206 -13.93 -5.71 1.93
C THR A 206 -14.43 -7.07 2.38
N GLY A 207 -13.77 -7.62 3.40
CA GLY A 207 -14.18 -8.82 4.11
C GLY A 207 -14.17 -8.55 5.62
N PRO A 208 -14.40 -9.59 6.45
CA PRO A 208 -14.28 -9.44 7.89
C PRO A 208 -12.85 -9.05 8.27
N PHE A 209 -12.72 -8.24 9.33
CA PHE A 209 -11.44 -7.80 9.83
C PHE A 209 -10.61 -8.99 10.33
N ARG A 210 -9.42 -9.18 9.78
CA ARG A 210 -8.56 -10.34 10.06
C ARG A 210 -7.13 -9.90 10.32
N PHE A 211 -6.43 -10.68 11.12
CA PHE A 211 -4.98 -10.57 11.22
C PHE A 211 -4.35 -10.81 9.85
N SER A 212 -3.47 -9.90 9.43
CA SER A 212 -2.75 -9.98 8.15
C SER A 212 -1.32 -10.45 8.34
N LYS A 213 -0.56 -9.75 9.17
CA LYS A 213 0.85 -10.05 9.43
C LYS A 213 1.33 -9.40 10.71
N ALA A 214 2.46 -9.87 11.21
CA ALA A 214 3.24 -9.20 12.23
C ALA A 214 4.66 -9.01 11.71
N VAL A 215 5.25 -7.86 11.99
CA VAL A 215 6.60 -7.50 11.58
C VAL A 215 7.37 -7.04 12.80
N ALA A 216 8.58 -7.55 12.96
CA ALA A 216 9.54 -7.07 13.93
C ALA A 216 10.77 -6.55 13.17
N MET A 217 11.16 -5.32 13.47
CA MET A 217 12.35 -4.67 12.91
C MET A 217 13.34 -4.44 14.03
N VAL A 218 14.58 -4.85 13.82
CA VAL A 218 15.70 -4.58 14.73
C VAL A 218 16.57 -3.52 14.08
N THR A 219 16.72 -2.40 14.77
CA THR A 219 17.54 -1.28 14.31
C THR A 219 18.69 -1.09 15.28
N TYR A 220 19.91 -1.08 14.76
CA TYR A 220 21.11 -0.77 15.52
C TYR A 220 21.81 0.46 14.92
N SER A 221 22.07 1.48 15.73
CA SER A 221 22.82 2.68 15.35
C SER A 221 24.05 2.84 16.26
N PHE A 222 25.22 3.01 15.65
CA PHE A 222 26.49 3.31 16.32
C PHE A 222 26.58 4.76 16.78
#